data_AF-A0A7Z9RZ93-F1
#
_entry.id   AF-A0A7Z9RZ93-F1
#
_cell.length_a   1.000
_cell.length_b   1.000
_cell.length_c   1.000
_cell.angle_alpha   90.00
_cell.angle_beta   90.00
_cell.angle_gamma   90.00
#
_symmetry.space_group_name_H-M   'P 1'
#
loop_
_entity.id
_entity.type
_entity.pdbx_description
1 polymer ?
#
loop_
_entity_poly.entity_id
_entity_poly.type
_entity_poly.pdbx_seq_one_letter_code
_entity_poly.pdbx_strand_id
1 'polypeptide(L)'
;MMRFLFVHRSAFFVVALSMIFGFSTQLEAQIGPDVIVGDLPATNAYGSNTIAGESIFAYSVATTSCNIGDANLAWEANNNEHPVIAQDMWRLHDGRFTQIGASWLKHGFCALQNTGLCSGCNGGGGCLSFLTPGCADPYSAGLNGNQGNLGPRSQVNAFTGFFPYPYSAPPIPGGQGTVGRRMQVKGDDLTTGNFPGALYFVSGQYVALDDASFGNQANNASYRRVTVSQTGSHGLSFVGGTEMMSPPIQAWQDFQPSVTLIDVEVPNEGLFIAGYDATDNGDGTWNYEYAVYNMYSDRSANSFMVPFPAGATILSHGFHDITWHSGEPHSGTDWQVTEVPGVGITWATESFAANEDANALRWSTMYNFYFTCNAPP
;
A
#
# COMPACT_ATOMS: atom_id res chain seq x y z
N MET A 1 40.22 -67.86 18.93
CA MET A 1 39.01 -67.01 19.01
C MET A 1 39.40 -65.65 18.44
N MET A 2 38.83 -65.25 17.29
CA MET A 2 38.87 -63.93 16.59
C MET A 2 40.24 -63.16 16.60
N ARG A 3 41.07 -63.10 15.52
CA ARG A 3 40.94 -62.31 14.26
C ARG A 3 40.24 -60.95 14.51
N PHE A 4 40.77 -59.74 14.26
CA PHE A 4 41.51 -59.22 13.08
C PHE A 4 42.16 -57.84 13.34
N LEU A 5 43.16 -57.48 12.52
CA LEU A 5 43.74 -56.13 12.32
C LEU A 5 42.73 -55.10 11.79
N PHE A 6 42.97 -53.81 12.06
CA PHE A 6 42.52 -52.70 11.19
C PHE A 6 43.70 -51.80 10.80
N VAL A 7 43.84 -51.62 9.48
CA VAL A 7 44.74 -50.69 8.77
C VAL A 7 43.92 -49.46 8.35
N HIS A 8 44.60 -48.30 8.28
CA HIS A 8 44.16 -47.01 7.73
C HIS A 8 43.25 -47.09 6.49
N ARG A 9 42.20 -46.23 6.44
CA ARG A 9 41.75 -45.60 5.19
C ARG A 9 41.15 -44.20 5.40
N SER A 10 41.65 -43.30 4.56
CA SER A 10 41.19 -42.02 4.08
C SER A 10 39.68 -41.77 4.15
N ALA A 11 39.29 -40.60 4.68
CA ALA A 11 37.93 -40.08 4.58
C ALA A 11 37.65 -39.58 3.15
N PHE A 12 36.65 -40.18 2.51
CA PHE A 12 36.11 -39.71 1.24
C PHE A 12 35.15 -38.54 1.50
N PHE A 13 35.35 -37.44 0.77
CA PHE A 13 34.39 -36.35 0.64
C PHE A 13 33.23 -36.87 -0.23
N VAL A 14 32.03 -37.01 0.34
CA VAL A 14 30.80 -37.28 -0.42
C VAL A 14 30.15 -35.95 -0.73
N VAL A 15 30.22 -35.54 -2.00
CA VAL A 15 29.39 -34.45 -2.54
C VAL A 15 27.98 -35.01 -2.70
N ALA A 16 27.06 -34.59 -1.84
CA ALA A 16 25.64 -34.84 -2.01
C ALA A 16 25.12 -33.96 -3.15
N LEU A 17 24.88 -34.57 -4.31
CA LEU A 17 24.20 -33.94 -5.43
C LEU A 17 22.71 -33.84 -5.09
N SER A 18 22.26 -32.70 -4.59
CA SER A 18 20.84 -32.40 -4.40
C SER A 18 20.17 -32.27 -5.77
N MET A 19 19.33 -33.24 -6.11
CA MET A 19 18.43 -33.13 -7.26
C MET A 19 17.44 -31.99 -7.01
N ILE A 20 17.55 -30.93 -7.82
CA ILE A 20 16.53 -29.90 -7.92
C ILE A 20 15.34 -30.54 -8.63
N PHE A 21 14.34 -30.95 -7.86
CA PHE A 21 13.01 -31.15 -8.42
C PHE A 21 12.49 -29.77 -8.78
N GLY A 22 12.37 -29.50 -10.08
CA GLY A 22 11.67 -28.33 -10.58
C GLY A 22 10.22 -28.43 -10.16
N PHE A 23 9.83 -27.66 -9.14
CA PHE A 23 8.44 -27.35 -8.91
C PHE A 23 8.00 -26.49 -10.09
N SER A 24 7.28 -27.10 -11.03
CA SER A 24 6.36 -26.36 -11.87
C SER A 24 5.31 -25.74 -10.94
N THR A 25 5.43 -24.46 -10.64
CA THR A 25 4.36 -23.67 -10.03
C THR A 25 3.21 -23.66 -11.04
N GLN A 26 2.29 -24.61 -10.93
CA GLN A 26 0.98 -24.41 -11.51
C GLN A 26 0.38 -23.23 -10.74
N LEU A 27 0.16 -22.12 -11.44
CA LEU A 27 -0.74 -21.08 -10.97
C LEU A 27 -2.07 -21.80 -10.74
N GLU A 28 -2.46 -22.05 -9.48
CA GLU A 28 -3.80 -22.55 -9.22
C GLU A 28 -4.78 -21.52 -9.77
N ALA A 29 -5.80 -21.99 -10.49
CA ALA A 29 -6.87 -21.10 -10.91
C ALA A 29 -7.48 -20.48 -9.63
N GLN A 30 -7.57 -19.16 -9.60
CA GLN A 30 -8.06 -18.44 -8.43
C GLN A 30 -9.55 -18.78 -8.25
N ILE A 31 -9.86 -19.41 -7.11
CA ILE A 31 -11.21 -19.91 -6.82
C ILE A 31 -12.05 -18.76 -6.27
N GLY A 32 -13.27 -18.64 -6.75
CA GLY A 32 -14.23 -17.63 -6.29
C GLY A 32 -14.07 -16.27 -6.98
N PRO A 33 -14.72 -15.24 -6.43
CA PRO A 33 -14.58 -13.86 -6.90
C PRO A 33 -13.17 -13.31 -6.63
N ASP A 34 -12.62 -12.55 -7.57
CA ASP A 34 -11.28 -11.96 -7.42
C ASP A 34 -11.21 -10.58 -8.08
N VAL A 35 -11.06 -9.53 -7.27
CA VAL A 35 -11.04 -8.14 -7.74
C VAL A 35 -9.62 -7.60 -7.89
N ILE A 36 -9.30 -7.16 -9.09
CA ILE A 36 -8.06 -6.42 -9.34
C ILE A 36 -8.33 -4.99 -9.79
N VAL A 37 -7.34 -4.12 -9.61
CA VAL A 37 -7.30 -2.80 -10.27
C VAL A 37 -6.65 -2.96 -11.63
N GLY A 38 -7.46 -3.10 -12.68
CA GLY A 38 -6.98 -3.31 -14.03
C GLY A 38 -6.45 -2.05 -14.72
N ASP A 39 -6.95 -0.86 -14.38
CA ASP A 39 -6.40 0.40 -14.92
C ASP A 39 -6.71 1.61 -14.03
N LEU A 40 -5.85 2.64 -14.13
CA LEU A 40 -6.01 3.97 -13.54
C LEU A 40 -6.06 5.01 -14.67
N PRO A 41 -7.22 5.21 -15.35
CA PRO A 41 -7.26 5.88 -16.67
C PRO A 41 -7.36 7.41 -16.65
N ALA A 42 -7.80 8.02 -15.54
CA ALA A 42 -7.98 9.47 -15.44
C ALA A 42 -7.68 10.00 -14.03
N THR A 43 -7.37 11.28 -13.90
CA THR A 43 -7.28 11.99 -12.62
C THR A 43 -8.13 13.26 -12.64
N ASN A 44 -8.56 13.71 -11.47
CA ASN A 44 -9.12 15.04 -11.26
C ASN A 44 -8.28 15.80 -10.23
N ALA A 45 -8.15 17.11 -10.41
CA ALA A 45 -7.61 18.03 -9.41
C ALA A 45 -8.68 19.07 -9.05
N TYR A 46 -9.00 19.20 -7.77
CA TYR A 46 -10.14 20.01 -7.29
C TYR A 46 -9.75 21.40 -6.77
N GLY A 47 -8.45 21.68 -6.67
CA GLY A 47 -7.91 22.87 -6.01
C GLY A 47 -7.46 22.56 -4.58
N SER A 48 -7.37 23.60 -3.75
CA SER A 48 -6.83 23.51 -2.41
C SER A 48 -7.65 24.24 -1.35
N ASN A 49 -7.40 23.90 -0.09
CA ASN A 49 -7.75 24.69 1.07
C ASN A 49 -6.50 24.90 1.93
N THR A 50 -6.45 25.99 2.71
CA THR A 50 -5.40 26.18 3.73
C THR A 50 -5.88 25.60 5.05
N ILE A 51 -5.16 24.61 5.58
CA ILE A 51 -5.49 23.91 6.82
C ILE A 51 -4.26 23.99 7.73
N ALA A 52 -4.43 24.52 8.94
CA ALA A 52 -3.34 24.71 9.91
C ALA A 52 -2.10 25.47 9.35
N GLY A 53 -2.30 26.36 8.37
CA GLY A 53 -1.23 27.13 7.73
C GLY A 53 -0.60 26.46 6.50
N GLU A 54 -0.97 25.22 6.19
CA GLU A 54 -0.47 24.48 5.03
C GLU A 54 -1.50 24.50 3.88
N SER A 55 -1.03 24.60 2.63
CA SER A 55 -1.91 24.43 1.47
C SER A 55 -2.08 22.94 1.19
N ILE A 56 -3.31 22.44 1.32
CA ILE A 56 -3.65 21.05 1.02
C ILE A 56 -4.37 20.99 -0.31
N PHE A 57 -3.86 20.21 -1.26
CA PHE A 57 -4.47 19.97 -2.57
C PHE A 57 -5.29 18.69 -2.55
N ALA A 58 -6.36 18.66 -3.35
CA ALA A 58 -7.23 17.50 -3.44
C ALA A 58 -7.32 16.92 -4.84
N TYR A 59 -7.30 15.60 -4.89
CA TYR A 59 -7.32 14.81 -6.11
C TYR A 59 -8.29 13.63 -6.02
N SER A 60 -8.54 13.02 -7.17
CA SER A 60 -9.10 11.67 -7.27
C SER A 60 -8.61 11.00 -8.55
N VAL A 61 -8.64 9.68 -8.56
CA VAL A 61 -8.14 8.80 -9.61
C VAL A 61 -9.31 7.92 -10.07
N ALA A 62 -9.53 7.86 -11.38
CA ALA A 62 -10.44 6.90 -11.97
C ALA A 62 -9.88 5.49 -11.78
N THR A 63 -10.74 4.51 -11.60
CA THR A 63 -10.35 3.11 -11.47
C THR A 63 -11.16 2.26 -12.42
N THR A 64 -10.52 1.31 -13.10
CA THR A 64 -11.22 0.24 -13.79
C THR A 64 -10.85 -1.06 -13.10
N SER A 65 -11.84 -1.69 -12.47
CA SER A 65 -11.67 -3.00 -11.85
C SER A 65 -11.84 -4.12 -12.86
N CYS A 66 -11.34 -5.30 -12.53
CA CYS A 66 -11.71 -6.54 -13.20
C CYS A 66 -12.05 -7.62 -12.18
N ASN A 67 -12.96 -8.52 -12.55
CA ASN A 67 -13.09 -9.80 -11.88
C ASN A 67 -12.28 -10.85 -12.66
N ILE A 68 -11.15 -11.30 -12.13
CA ILE A 68 -10.31 -12.32 -12.79
C ILE A 68 -10.53 -13.73 -12.22
N GLY A 69 -11.46 -13.87 -11.27
CA GLY A 69 -11.83 -15.13 -10.66
C GLY A 69 -12.80 -15.94 -11.51
N ASP A 70 -13.38 -17.00 -10.92
CA ASP A 70 -14.29 -17.93 -11.60
C ASP A 70 -15.77 -17.80 -11.18
N ALA A 71 -16.07 -16.90 -10.24
CA ALA A 71 -17.42 -16.61 -9.75
C ALA A 71 -17.75 -15.12 -9.81
N ASN A 72 -19.06 -14.79 -9.83
CA ASN A 72 -19.51 -13.41 -9.79
C ASN A 72 -19.08 -12.72 -8.48
N LEU A 73 -18.52 -11.53 -8.62
CA LEU A 73 -18.11 -10.65 -7.53
C LEU A 73 -19.23 -9.68 -7.18
N ALA A 74 -19.60 -9.57 -5.91
CA ALA A 74 -20.72 -8.76 -5.44
C ALA A 74 -20.48 -7.26 -5.65
N TRP A 75 -21.54 -6.56 -6.05
CA TRP A 75 -21.54 -5.12 -6.32
C TRP A 75 -22.88 -4.46 -5.95
N GLU A 76 -23.48 -4.95 -4.88
CA GLU A 76 -24.82 -4.60 -4.46
C GLU A 76 -24.85 -3.21 -3.80
N ALA A 77 -25.70 -2.32 -4.32
CA ALA A 77 -25.91 -1.02 -3.70
C ALA A 77 -26.64 -1.13 -2.37
N ASN A 78 -26.37 -0.18 -1.47
CA ASN A 78 -27.11 0.03 -0.23
C ASN A 78 -26.98 -1.09 0.83
N ASN A 79 -25.93 -1.89 0.76
CA ASN A 79 -25.52 -2.84 1.80
C ASN A 79 -23.98 -2.88 1.89
N ASN A 80 -23.38 -3.88 2.52
CA ASN A 80 -21.93 -4.06 2.61
C ASN A 80 -21.37 -5.09 1.60
N GLU A 81 -22.14 -5.46 0.58
CA GLU A 81 -21.77 -6.43 -0.45
C GLU A 81 -21.36 -5.70 -1.75
N HIS A 82 -20.49 -4.70 -1.61
CA HIS A 82 -19.85 -4.00 -2.72
C HIS A 82 -18.43 -3.59 -2.34
N PRO A 83 -17.52 -3.39 -3.31
CA PRO A 83 -16.19 -2.96 -2.98
C PRO A 83 -16.12 -1.51 -2.52
N VAL A 84 -15.18 -1.26 -1.62
CA VAL A 84 -14.71 0.08 -1.27
C VAL A 84 -13.33 0.31 -1.89
N ILE A 85 -13.06 1.54 -2.33
CA ILE A 85 -11.90 1.86 -3.18
C ILE A 85 -11.06 2.96 -2.56
N ALA A 86 -9.84 2.61 -2.17
CA ALA A 86 -8.79 3.53 -1.71
C ALA A 86 -8.05 4.14 -2.90
N GLN A 87 -7.66 5.41 -2.76
CA GLN A 87 -6.82 6.14 -3.72
C GLN A 87 -5.73 6.86 -2.94
N ASP A 88 -4.48 6.68 -3.35
CA ASP A 88 -3.32 7.20 -2.63
C ASP A 88 -2.27 7.77 -3.59
N MET A 89 -1.41 8.66 -3.07
CA MET A 89 -0.34 9.31 -3.82
C MET A 89 1.01 9.13 -3.12
N TRP A 90 2.05 8.91 -3.91
CA TRP A 90 3.38 8.54 -3.47
C TRP A 90 4.44 9.40 -4.15
N ARG A 91 5.57 9.58 -3.47
CA ARG A 91 6.77 10.25 -3.99
C ARG A 91 8.00 9.37 -3.79
N LEU A 92 8.83 9.25 -4.82
CA LEU A 92 10.22 8.78 -4.72
C LEU A 92 11.15 9.97 -4.89
N HIS A 93 12.00 10.23 -3.90
CA HIS A 93 13.00 11.30 -3.94
C HIS A 93 14.20 10.93 -3.06
N ASP A 94 15.42 11.13 -3.56
CA ASP A 94 16.68 10.87 -2.85
C ASP A 94 16.71 9.52 -2.11
N GLY A 95 16.31 8.46 -2.79
CA GLY A 95 16.36 7.11 -2.22
C GLY A 95 15.12 6.69 -1.44
N ARG A 96 14.25 7.64 -1.05
CA ARG A 96 13.10 7.39 -0.17
C ARG A 96 11.78 7.40 -0.95
N PHE A 97 11.03 6.30 -0.81
CA PHE A 97 9.65 6.19 -1.27
C PHE A 97 8.69 6.51 -0.12
N THR A 98 7.76 7.43 -0.31
CA THR A 98 6.90 7.98 0.76
C THR A 98 5.46 8.12 0.30
N GLN A 99 4.49 7.71 1.13
CA GLN A 99 3.07 8.03 0.91
C GLN A 99 2.82 9.49 1.32
N ILE A 100 2.39 10.31 0.37
CA ILE A 100 2.19 11.75 0.58
C ILE A 100 0.71 12.15 0.53
N GLY A 101 -0.17 11.22 0.19
CA GLY A 101 -1.60 11.46 0.25
C GLY A 101 -2.42 10.19 0.30
N ALA A 102 -3.57 10.34 0.94
CA ALA A 102 -4.58 9.30 1.06
C ALA A 102 -5.98 9.90 0.88
N SER A 103 -6.91 9.13 0.34
CA SER A 103 -8.33 9.47 0.27
C SER A 103 -9.14 8.71 1.31
N TRP A 104 -10.36 9.17 1.62
CA TRP A 104 -11.42 8.26 2.07
C TRP A 104 -11.85 7.33 0.93
N LEU A 105 -12.69 6.34 1.23
CA LEU A 105 -12.99 5.25 0.31
C LEU A 105 -14.23 5.51 -0.51
N LYS A 106 -14.15 5.31 -1.82
CA LYS A 106 -15.34 5.32 -2.67
C LYS A 106 -16.10 4.01 -2.53
N HIS A 107 -17.41 4.10 -2.27
CA HIS A 107 -18.30 2.93 -2.22
C HIS A 107 -18.82 2.54 -3.61
N GLY A 108 -18.78 1.25 -3.93
CA GLY A 108 -19.49 0.60 -5.04
C GLY A 108 -21.00 0.88 -5.06
N PHE A 109 -21.62 0.73 -6.24
CA PHE A 109 -23.08 0.78 -6.35
C PHE A 109 -23.64 -0.11 -7.47
N CYS A 110 -22.89 -0.27 -8.56
CA CYS A 110 -23.13 -1.32 -9.55
C CYS A 110 -21.88 -1.50 -10.42
N ALA A 111 -21.84 -2.62 -11.14
CA ALA A 111 -20.76 -2.98 -12.04
C ALA A 111 -21.21 -2.90 -13.51
N LEU A 112 -20.58 -2.03 -14.28
CA LEU A 112 -20.70 -1.96 -15.73
C LEU A 112 -19.89 -3.11 -16.34
N GLN A 113 -20.54 -4.08 -17.00
CA GLN A 113 -19.88 -5.30 -17.50
C GLN A 113 -19.04 -5.06 -18.77
N ASN A 114 -18.01 -4.22 -18.71
CA ASN A 114 -17.24 -3.87 -19.90
C ASN A 114 -16.30 -5.00 -20.32
N THR A 115 -16.17 -5.18 -21.63
CA THR A 115 -15.22 -6.12 -22.25
C THR A 115 -13.88 -5.43 -22.53
N GLY A 116 -12.81 -6.21 -22.64
CA GLY A 116 -11.57 -5.79 -23.32
C GLY A 116 -10.38 -5.52 -22.42
N LEU A 117 -10.59 -5.01 -21.19
CA LEU A 117 -9.51 -4.90 -20.20
C LEU A 117 -9.11 -6.28 -19.67
N CYS A 118 -10.11 -7.08 -19.32
CA CYS A 118 -9.94 -8.47 -18.91
C CYS A 118 -10.56 -9.42 -19.93
N SER A 119 -9.98 -10.61 -20.04
CA SER A 119 -10.36 -11.60 -21.03
C SER A 119 -11.57 -12.40 -20.56
N GLY A 120 -12.44 -12.77 -21.49
CA GLY A 120 -13.53 -13.71 -21.20
C GLY A 120 -14.81 -13.11 -20.61
N CYS A 121 -14.99 -11.78 -20.61
CA CYS A 121 -16.24 -11.16 -20.20
C CYS A 121 -17.44 -11.70 -20.99
N ASN A 122 -18.38 -12.34 -20.29
CA ASN A 122 -19.65 -12.83 -20.83
C ASN A 122 -20.87 -12.14 -20.18
N GLY A 123 -20.65 -11.04 -19.46
CA GLY A 123 -21.71 -10.28 -18.80
C GLY A 123 -22.65 -9.59 -19.80
N GLY A 124 -23.93 -9.49 -19.44
CA GLY A 124 -24.99 -8.94 -20.31
C GLY A 124 -24.97 -7.43 -20.56
N GLY A 125 -23.88 -6.74 -20.20
CA GLY A 125 -23.80 -5.27 -20.18
C GLY A 125 -24.69 -4.63 -19.09
N GLY A 126 -24.61 -3.31 -18.98
CA GLY A 126 -25.43 -2.54 -18.03
C GLY A 126 -24.88 -2.51 -16.61
N CYS A 127 -25.65 -1.87 -15.71
CA CYS A 127 -25.32 -1.63 -14.30
C CYS A 127 -25.91 -2.78 -13.46
N LEU A 128 -25.11 -3.82 -13.24
CA LEU A 128 -25.52 -5.03 -12.50
C LEU A 128 -25.04 -4.97 -11.05
N SER A 129 -25.71 -5.73 -10.18
CA SER A 129 -25.33 -5.87 -8.76
C SER A 129 -24.16 -6.83 -8.52
N PHE A 130 -23.44 -7.21 -9.58
CA PHE A 130 -22.27 -8.08 -9.53
C PHE A 130 -21.37 -7.83 -10.74
N LEU A 131 -20.07 -8.07 -10.62
CA LEU A 131 -19.11 -8.10 -11.73
C LEU A 131 -18.87 -9.54 -12.16
N THR A 132 -19.23 -9.87 -13.41
CA THR A 132 -19.08 -11.20 -13.98
C THR A 132 -17.60 -11.52 -14.21
N PRO A 133 -17.15 -12.78 -14.04
CA PRO A 133 -15.81 -13.23 -14.44
C PRO A 133 -15.40 -12.71 -15.82
N GLY A 134 -14.19 -12.19 -15.91
CA GLY A 134 -13.58 -11.62 -17.10
C GLY A 134 -14.08 -10.22 -17.48
N CYS A 135 -15.11 -9.68 -16.83
CA CYS A 135 -15.63 -8.34 -17.08
C CYS A 135 -14.91 -7.27 -16.24
N ALA A 136 -14.99 -6.03 -16.69
CA ALA A 136 -14.35 -4.89 -16.06
C ALA A 136 -15.34 -3.76 -15.77
N ASP A 137 -15.28 -3.17 -14.57
CA ASP A 137 -16.14 -2.04 -14.17
C ASP A 137 -15.32 -0.74 -13.97
N PRO A 138 -15.53 0.29 -14.81
CA PRO A 138 -14.90 1.60 -14.64
C PRO A 138 -15.70 2.56 -13.75
N TYR A 139 -15.00 3.20 -12.82
CA TYR A 139 -15.41 4.43 -12.15
C TYR A 139 -14.58 5.61 -12.61
N SER A 140 -15.25 6.69 -13.00
CA SER A 140 -14.58 7.94 -13.36
C SER A 140 -13.92 8.58 -12.13
N ALA A 141 -12.91 9.42 -12.36
CA ALA A 141 -12.26 10.19 -11.30
C ALA A 141 -13.28 11.06 -10.55
N GLY A 142 -14.31 11.58 -11.25
CA GLY A 142 -15.40 12.34 -10.62
C GLY A 142 -16.24 11.52 -9.64
N LEU A 143 -16.57 10.27 -9.99
CA LEU A 143 -17.28 9.36 -9.08
C LEU A 143 -16.41 9.01 -7.88
N ASN A 144 -15.12 8.72 -8.12
CA ASN A 144 -14.14 8.39 -7.10
C ASN A 144 -13.74 9.59 -6.20
N GLY A 145 -14.05 10.82 -6.61
CA GLY A 145 -13.83 12.03 -5.81
C GLY A 145 -15.13 12.67 -5.28
N ASN A 146 -16.26 11.98 -5.38
CA ASN A 146 -17.53 12.50 -4.90
C ASN A 146 -17.62 12.37 -3.38
N GLN A 147 -17.40 13.48 -2.67
CA GLN A 147 -17.39 13.56 -1.21
C GLN A 147 -18.64 12.98 -0.52
N GLY A 148 -19.80 13.01 -1.18
CA GLY A 148 -21.04 12.44 -0.65
C GLY A 148 -21.08 10.91 -0.63
N ASN A 149 -20.17 10.25 -1.35
CA ASN A 149 -20.06 8.79 -1.45
C ASN A 149 -18.67 8.29 -1.01
N LEU A 150 -17.95 9.09 -0.22
CA LEU A 150 -16.68 8.73 0.38
C LEU A 150 -16.89 8.39 1.86
N GLY A 151 -16.58 7.15 2.24
CA GLY A 151 -16.65 6.63 3.62
C GLY A 151 -15.26 6.54 4.27
N PRO A 152 -15.15 6.65 5.60
CA PRO A 152 -13.87 6.63 6.30
C PRO A 152 -13.18 5.26 6.22
N ARG A 153 -11.84 5.24 6.20
CA ARG A 153 -11.03 4.02 6.19
C ARG A 153 -11.14 3.24 7.50
N SER A 154 -11.27 3.96 8.62
CA SER A 154 -11.35 3.40 9.97
C SER A 154 -12.51 2.43 10.21
N GLN A 155 -13.52 2.39 9.32
CA GLN A 155 -14.67 1.48 9.44
C GLN A 155 -14.54 0.21 8.60
N VAL A 156 -13.45 0.03 7.87
CA VAL A 156 -13.25 -1.11 6.98
C VAL A 156 -12.20 -2.04 7.56
N ASN A 157 -12.57 -3.29 7.74
CA ASN A 157 -11.64 -4.36 8.02
C ASN A 157 -11.13 -4.92 6.69
N ALA A 158 -9.90 -4.55 6.31
CA ALA A 158 -9.35 -4.89 5.00
C ALA A 158 -9.02 -6.37 4.83
N PHE A 159 -8.85 -7.13 5.93
CA PHE A 159 -8.58 -8.56 5.87
C PHE A 159 -9.83 -9.40 5.54
N THR A 160 -10.98 -8.97 6.02
CA THR A 160 -12.27 -9.66 5.82
C THR A 160 -13.12 -9.01 4.74
N GLY A 161 -12.73 -7.82 4.28
CA GLY A 161 -13.51 -6.96 3.41
C GLY A 161 -14.80 -6.42 4.03
N PHE A 162 -15.03 -6.65 5.32
CA PHE A 162 -16.24 -6.20 6.00
C PHE A 162 -16.19 -4.70 6.32
N PHE A 163 -17.32 -4.04 6.15
CA PHE A 163 -17.58 -2.70 6.65
C PHE A 163 -19.06 -2.55 7.04
N PRO A 164 -19.40 -1.66 8.00
CA PRO A 164 -20.79 -1.38 8.34
C PRO A 164 -21.48 -0.60 7.21
N TYR A 165 -22.76 -0.92 6.96
CA TYR A 165 -23.61 -0.14 6.07
C TYR A 165 -24.95 0.24 6.73
N PRO A 166 -25.40 1.51 6.63
CA PRO A 166 -24.66 2.64 6.08
C PRO A 166 -23.42 2.95 6.94
N TYR A 167 -22.34 3.41 6.31
CA TYR A 167 -21.17 3.90 7.04
C TYR A 167 -21.53 5.19 7.78
N SER A 168 -20.84 5.45 8.88
CA SER A 168 -20.97 6.72 9.61
C SER A 168 -19.89 7.69 9.15
N ALA A 169 -20.25 8.85 8.63
CA ALA A 169 -19.28 9.85 8.19
C ALA A 169 -19.48 11.16 8.96
N PRO A 170 -18.47 11.66 9.71
CA PRO A 170 -18.56 13.00 10.29
C PRO A 170 -18.74 14.06 9.20
N PRO A 171 -19.35 15.22 9.53
CA PRO A 171 -19.40 16.36 8.62
C PRO A 171 -18.00 16.76 8.15
N ILE A 172 -17.88 17.22 6.91
CA ILE A 172 -16.62 17.79 6.42
C ILE A 172 -16.24 18.96 7.34
N PRO A 173 -15.03 18.98 7.92
CA PRO A 173 -14.61 20.07 8.79
C PRO A 173 -14.70 21.43 8.10
N GLY A 174 -15.01 22.46 8.88
CA GLY A 174 -15.11 23.84 8.38
C GLY A 174 -13.83 24.28 7.67
N GLY A 175 -13.97 24.97 6.53
CA GLY A 175 -12.83 25.41 5.72
C GLY A 175 -12.23 24.32 4.80
N GLN A 176 -12.73 23.09 4.84
CA GLN A 176 -12.24 21.96 4.02
C GLN A 176 -13.20 21.54 2.90
N GLY A 177 -14.09 22.42 2.45
CA GLY A 177 -15.13 22.07 1.46
C GLY A 177 -14.56 21.54 0.14
N THR A 178 -13.38 22.01 -0.28
CA THR A 178 -12.72 21.56 -1.51
C THR A 178 -12.00 20.23 -1.32
N VAL A 179 -11.39 20.01 -0.15
CA VAL A 179 -10.44 18.90 0.03
C VAL A 179 -10.96 17.74 0.88
N GLY A 180 -11.99 17.95 1.69
CA GLY A 180 -12.50 16.95 2.63
C GLY A 180 -12.79 15.62 1.96
N ARG A 181 -12.42 14.50 2.58
CA ARG A 181 -12.60 13.11 2.13
C ARG A 181 -11.86 12.71 0.84
N ARG A 182 -11.53 13.64 -0.06
CA ARG A 182 -10.74 13.35 -1.28
C ARG A 182 -9.30 12.99 -0.93
N MET A 183 -8.52 12.56 -1.94
CA MET A 183 -7.08 12.33 -1.76
C MET A 183 -6.39 13.65 -1.44
N GLN A 184 -5.94 13.85 -0.20
CA GLN A 184 -5.30 15.08 0.26
C GLN A 184 -3.78 14.96 0.18
N VAL A 185 -3.12 15.98 -0.37
CA VAL A 185 -1.64 16.06 -0.49
C VAL A 185 -1.18 17.46 -0.10
N LYS A 186 -0.11 17.58 0.68
CA LYS A 186 0.45 18.89 1.03
C LYS A 186 1.12 19.54 -0.20
N GLY A 187 0.96 20.85 -0.36
CA GLY A 187 1.57 21.59 -1.46
C GLY A 187 3.09 21.53 -1.47
N ASP A 188 3.71 21.50 -0.28
CA ASP A 188 5.16 21.37 -0.14
C ASP A 188 5.68 20.04 -0.68
N ASP A 189 4.88 18.98 -0.62
CA ASP A 189 5.21 17.66 -1.14
C ASP A 189 5.21 17.58 -2.67
N LEU A 190 4.59 18.56 -3.34
CA LEU A 190 4.38 18.62 -4.79
C LEU A 190 5.31 19.60 -5.50
N THR A 191 6.08 20.36 -4.72
CA THR A 191 6.86 21.49 -5.20
C THR A 191 8.26 21.05 -5.62
N THR A 192 8.61 21.23 -6.90
CA THR A 192 9.93 20.83 -7.44
C THR A 192 11.11 21.52 -6.72
N GLY A 193 10.92 22.71 -6.17
CA GLY A 193 11.95 23.39 -5.38
C GLY A 193 12.31 22.66 -4.08
N ASN A 194 11.36 21.93 -3.49
CA ASN A 194 11.58 21.13 -2.27
C ASN A 194 12.09 19.72 -2.61
N PHE A 195 11.59 19.15 -3.71
CA PHE A 195 11.89 17.78 -4.13
C PHE A 195 12.33 17.73 -5.61
N PRO A 196 13.52 18.27 -5.95
CA PRO A 196 14.01 18.28 -7.31
C PRO A 196 14.21 16.86 -7.85
N GLY A 197 13.69 16.58 -9.04
CA GLY A 197 13.84 15.26 -9.68
C GLY A 197 12.95 14.16 -9.09
N ALA A 198 12.06 14.47 -8.14
CA ALA A 198 11.13 13.51 -7.58
C ALA A 198 10.24 12.84 -8.63
N LEU A 199 9.98 11.55 -8.43
CA LEU A 199 8.96 10.80 -9.16
C LEU A 199 7.70 10.70 -8.33
N TYR A 200 6.54 10.76 -8.99
CA TYR A 200 5.25 10.68 -8.32
C TYR A 200 4.41 9.55 -8.89
N PHE A 201 3.61 8.95 -8.04
CA PHE A 201 2.77 7.80 -8.38
C PHE A 201 1.41 7.95 -7.72
N VAL A 202 0.38 7.42 -8.35
CA VAL A 202 -0.93 7.24 -7.74
C VAL A 202 -1.27 5.75 -7.71
N SER A 203 -2.11 5.35 -6.78
CA SER A 203 -2.61 3.97 -6.69
C SER A 203 -4.12 3.93 -6.54
N GLY A 204 -4.68 2.78 -6.87
CA GLY A 204 -6.00 2.36 -6.45
C GLY A 204 -5.90 1.02 -5.74
N GLN A 205 -6.76 0.78 -4.77
CA GLN A 205 -6.92 -0.52 -4.12
C GLN A 205 -8.39 -0.80 -3.86
N TYR A 206 -8.86 -1.99 -4.21
CA TYR A 206 -10.22 -2.45 -3.94
C TYR A 206 -10.20 -3.35 -2.71
N VAL A 207 -11.23 -3.23 -1.87
CA VAL A 207 -11.50 -4.16 -0.78
C VAL A 207 -12.94 -4.64 -0.94
N ALA A 208 -13.13 -5.94 -1.09
CA ALA A 208 -14.45 -6.56 -1.24
C ALA A 208 -14.58 -7.76 -0.29
N LEU A 209 -15.77 -7.93 0.29
CA LEU A 209 -16.05 -8.97 1.29
C LEU A 209 -15.90 -10.38 0.73
N ASP A 210 -16.42 -10.62 -0.46
CA ASP A 210 -16.37 -11.92 -1.12
C ASP A 210 -14.98 -12.22 -1.68
N ASP A 211 -14.28 -11.26 -2.29
CA ASP A 211 -12.84 -11.37 -2.63
C ASP A 211 -11.99 -11.81 -1.42
N ALA A 212 -12.18 -11.14 -0.28
CA ALA A 212 -11.50 -11.43 0.97
C ALA A 212 -11.86 -12.82 1.54
N SER A 213 -13.13 -13.21 1.45
CA SER A 213 -13.61 -14.52 1.95
C SER A 213 -13.00 -15.72 1.22
N PHE A 214 -12.53 -15.52 -0.02
CA PHE A 214 -11.79 -16.50 -0.80
C PHE A 214 -10.27 -16.34 -0.70
N GLY A 215 -9.77 -15.33 0.00
CA GLY A 215 -8.34 -15.07 0.20
C GLY A 215 -7.64 -14.44 -1.01
N ASN A 216 -8.40 -13.76 -1.88
CA ASN A 216 -7.89 -13.27 -3.17
C ASN A 216 -7.28 -11.86 -3.11
N GLN A 217 -7.47 -11.16 -2.00
CA GLN A 217 -7.09 -9.77 -1.72
C GLN A 217 -5.60 -9.36 -1.84
N ALA A 218 -4.68 -10.26 -2.21
CA ALA A 218 -3.25 -9.94 -2.34
C ALA A 218 -2.88 -9.26 -3.67
N ASN A 219 -3.78 -9.23 -4.65
CA ASN A 219 -3.57 -8.69 -6.00
C ASN A 219 -4.45 -7.44 -6.29
N ASN A 220 -5.16 -6.92 -5.30
CA ASN A 220 -6.24 -5.95 -5.46
C ASN A 220 -5.79 -4.47 -5.49
N ALA A 221 -4.50 -4.22 -5.61
CA ALA A 221 -3.92 -2.88 -5.78
C ALA A 221 -3.07 -2.78 -7.04
N SER A 222 -3.05 -1.58 -7.62
CA SER A 222 -2.19 -1.23 -8.75
C SER A 222 -1.69 0.20 -8.60
N TYR A 223 -0.54 0.50 -9.21
CA TYR A 223 0.01 1.85 -9.23
C TYR A 223 0.24 2.36 -10.66
N ARG A 224 0.33 3.69 -10.81
CA ARG A 224 0.68 4.33 -12.07
C ARG A 224 1.47 5.61 -11.83
N ARG A 225 2.51 5.83 -12.63
CA ARG A 225 3.33 7.04 -12.55
C ARG A 225 2.58 8.27 -13.07
N VAL A 226 2.81 9.41 -12.43
CA VAL A 226 2.29 10.72 -12.83
C VAL A 226 3.38 11.79 -12.81
N THR A 227 3.19 12.84 -13.59
CA THR A 227 3.86 14.14 -13.40
C THR A 227 2.92 15.10 -12.70
N VAL A 228 3.49 16.07 -11.99
CA VAL A 228 2.76 17.09 -11.22
C VAL A 228 2.99 18.46 -11.85
N SER A 229 1.93 19.12 -12.31
CA SER A 229 2.00 20.51 -12.77
C SER A 229 2.51 21.41 -11.64
N GLN A 230 3.39 22.36 -11.95
CA GLN A 230 3.89 23.34 -10.98
C GLN A 230 3.04 24.64 -10.96
N THR A 231 1.84 24.60 -11.55
CA THR A 231 0.92 25.73 -11.59
C THR A 231 -0.52 25.30 -11.32
N GLY A 232 -1.36 26.26 -10.92
CA GLY A 232 -2.78 26.02 -10.66
C GLY A 232 -3.00 25.02 -9.52
N SER A 233 -3.88 24.05 -9.74
CA SER A 233 -4.21 23.01 -8.76
C SER A 233 -3.22 21.83 -8.73
N HIS A 234 -1.98 22.02 -9.20
CA HIS A 234 -0.98 20.96 -9.34
C HIS A 234 -1.51 19.70 -10.04
N GLY A 235 -2.17 19.89 -11.20
CA GLY A 235 -2.80 18.81 -11.94
C GLY A 235 -1.85 17.64 -12.25
N LEU A 236 -2.38 16.41 -12.17
CA LEU A 236 -1.63 15.17 -12.38
C LEU A 236 -1.79 14.70 -13.83
N SER A 237 -0.69 14.30 -14.48
CA SER A 237 -0.71 13.72 -15.83
C SER A 237 0.00 12.38 -15.85
N PHE A 238 -0.62 11.34 -16.40
CA PHE A 238 -0.04 10.01 -16.38
C PHE A 238 1.20 9.86 -17.26
N VAL A 239 2.09 8.98 -16.79
CA VAL A 239 3.27 8.51 -17.51
C VAL A 239 3.18 6.98 -17.59
N GLY A 240 3.28 6.41 -18.79
CA GLY A 240 3.21 4.97 -18.98
C GLY A 240 1.82 4.37 -18.70
N GLY A 241 1.77 3.05 -18.60
CA GLY A 241 0.56 2.28 -18.25
C GLY A 241 0.40 2.10 -16.75
N THR A 242 -0.71 1.48 -16.35
CA THR A 242 -0.90 1.00 -14.98
C THR A 242 -0.10 -0.28 -14.79
N GLU A 243 0.65 -0.37 -13.69
CA GLU A 243 1.28 -1.60 -13.25
C GLU A 243 0.23 -2.42 -12.47
N MET A 244 -0.47 -3.27 -13.22
CA MET A 244 -1.62 -4.05 -12.74
C MET A 244 -1.20 -5.08 -11.68
N MET A 245 -1.99 -5.18 -10.61
CA MET A 245 -1.78 -6.11 -9.48
C MET A 245 -0.48 -5.86 -8.70
N SER A 246 0.15 -4.70 -8.91
CA SER A 246 1.36 -4.30 -8.20
C SER A 246 1.02 -3.23 -7.15
N PRO A 247 1.17 -3.51 -5.85
CA PRO A 247 0.97 -2.51 -4.82
C PRO A 247 1.96 -1.35 -4.97
N PRO A 248 1.62 -0.13 -4.51
CA PRO A 248 2.42 1.06 -4.78
C PRO A 248 3.87 0.99 -4.29
N ILE A 249 4.16 0.26 -3.20
CA ILE A 249 5.53 0.06 -2.71
C ILE A 249 6.44 -0.63 -3.75
N GLN A 250 5.88 -1.41 -4.68
CA GLN A 250 6.63 -2.01 -5.79
C GLN A 250 7.32 -0.96 -6.67
N ALA A 251 6.73 0.24 -6.80
CA ALA A 251 7.34 1.35 -7.52
C ALA A 251 8.71 1.78 -6.95
N TRP A 252 8.97 1.52 -5.67
CA TRP A 252 10.27 1.81 -5.08
C TRP A 252 11.36 0.95 -5.73
N GLN A 253 11.16 -0.36 -5.79
CA GLN A 253 12.11 -1.29 -6.43
C GLN A 253 12.18 -1.13 -7.95
N ASP A 254 11.04 -0.87 -8.60
CA ASP A 254 10.98 -0.70 -10.06
C ASP A 254 11.80 0.51 -10.54
N PHE A 255 11.89 1.55 -9.72
CA PHE A 255 12.64 2.80 -10.02
C PHE A 255 13.95 2.94 -9.23
N GLN A 256 14.24 2.01 -8.31
CA GLN A 256 15.48 1.93 -7.56
C GLN A 256 15.84 0.46 -7.30
N PRO A 257 16.52 -0.22 -8.26
CA PRO A 257 16.73 -1.67 -8.22
C PRO A 257 17.60 -2.20 -7.06
N SER A 258 18.23 -1.32 -6.27
CA SER A 258 18.93 -1.70 -5.03
C SER A 258 17.97 -2.07 -3.90
N VAL A 259 16.73 -1.58 -3.97
CA VAL A 259 15.70 -1.85 -2.96
C VAL A 259 15.35 -3.33 -2.95
N THR A 260 15.24 -3.88 -1.75
CA THR A 260 14.67 -5.21 -1.52
C THR A 260 13.29 -5.05 -0.91
N LEU A 261 12.29 -5.74 -1.48
CA LEU A 261 10.95 -5.88 -0.92
C LEU A 261 10.74 -7.31 -0.40
N ILE A 262 10.11 -7.43 0.75
CA ILE A 262 9.82 -8.69 1.43
C ILE A 262 8.35 -8.68 1.88
N ASP A 263 7.63 -9.72 1.46
CA ASP A 263 6.30 -10.00 1.96
C ASP A 263 6.37 -10.53 3.41
N VAL A 264 5.60 -9.91 4.29
CA VAL A 264 5.48 -10.26 5.70
C VAL A 264 4.04 -10.66 5.97
N GLU A 265 3.78 -11.96 5.80
CA GLU A 265 2.49 -12.55 6.13
C GLU A 265 2.25 -12.58 7.64
N VAL A 266 1.13 -12.02 8.07
CA VAL A 266 0.60 -12.15 9.41
C VAL A 266 -0.30 -13.38 9.44
N PRO A 267 0.05 -14.43 10.20
CA PRO A 267 -0.72 -15.66 10.21
C PRO A 267 -2.20 -15.43 10.56
N ASN A 268 -3.07 -15.86 9.65
CA ASN A 268 -4.53 -15.72 9.74
C ASN A 268 -5.03 -14.26 9.81
N GLU A 269 -4.33 -13.31 9.19
CA GLU A 269 -4.70 -11.91 9.34
C GLU A 269 -4.32 -10.97 8.18
N GLY A 270 -3.21 -11.18 7.47
CA GLY A 270 -3.00 -10.46 6.21
C GLY A 270 -1.55 -10.14 5.88
N LEU A 271 -1.33 -9.17 4.99
CA LEU A 271 -0.02 -8.90 4.39
C LEU A 271 0.49 -7.50 4.71
N PHE A 272 1.72 -7.44 5.19
CA PHE A 272 2.58 -6.27 5.07
C PHE A 272 3.64 -6.52 4.02
N ILE A 273 4.17 -5.45 3.42
CA ILE A 273 5.33 -5.49 2.54
C ILE A 273 6.37 -4.56 3.14
N ALA A 274 7.51 -5.12 3.52
CA ALA A 274 8.65 -4.37 4.06
C ALA A 274 9.69 -4.15 2.96
N GLY A 275 10.05 -2.90 2.72
CA GLY A 275 11.11 -2.49 1.83
C GLY A 275 12.30 -1.92 2.57
N TYR A 276 13.51 -2.15 2.05
CA TYR A 276 14.71 -1.50 2.56
C TYR A 276 15.76 -1.25 1.48
N ASP A 277 16.59 -0.23 1.72
CA ASP A 277 17.82 0.04 0.96
C ASP A 277 18.89 0.64 1.89
N ALA A 278 20.17 0.44 1.54
CA ALA A 278 21.31 0.97 2.29
C ALA A 278 22.33 1.61 1.34
N THR A 279 22.68 2.86 1.60
CA THR A 279 23.59 3.65 0.75
C THR A 279 24.87 4.01 1.50
N ASP A 280 26.03 3.71 0.90
CA ASP A 280 27.34 4.16 1.38
C ASP A 280 27.53 5.65 1.08
N ASN A 281 27.79 6.46 2.10
CA ASN A 281 28.04 7.90 1.95
C ASN A 281 29.49 8.21 1.52
N GLY A 282 30.38 7.21 1.49
CA GLY A 282 31.78 7.35 1.10
C GLY A 282 32.70 7.97 2.16
N ASP A 283 32.18 8.19 3.37
CA ASP A 283 32.88 8.79 4.51
C ASP A 283 32.92 7.89 5.75
N GLY A 284 32.56 6.61 5.58
CA GLY A 284 32.42 5.64 6.67
C GLY A 284 31.06 5.64 7.35
N THR A 285 30.11 6.43 6.86
CA THR A 285 28.70 6.39 7.28
C THR A 285 27.80 5.81 6.19
N TRP A 286 26.65 5.31 6.62
CA TRP A 286 25.66 4.63 5.79
C TRP A 286 24.28 5.17 6.10
N ASN A 287 23.50 5.45 5.05
CA ASN A 287 22.08 5.77 5.17
C ASN A 287 21.27 4.51 4.99
N TYR A 288 20.35 4.26 5.92
CA TYR A 288 19.40 3.16 5.86
C TYR A 288 17.99 3.71 5.71
N GLU A 289 17.30 3.26 4.67
CA GLU A 289 15.92 3.58 4.39
C GLU A 289 15.08 2.32 4.55
N TYR A 290 14.03 2.40 5.37
CA TYR A 290 13.01 1.35 5.50
C TYR A 290 11.64 1.94 5.22
N ALA A 291 10.78 1.15 4.59
CA ALA A 291 9.38 1.47 4.42
C ALA A 291 8.55 0.21 4.67
N VAL A 292 7.48 0.32 5.45
CA VAL A 292 6.56 -0.82 5.70
C VAL A 292 5.18 -0.41 5.24
N TYR A 293 4.68 -1.07 4.20
CA TYR A 293 3.34 -0.89 3.67
C TYR A 293 2.42 -1.97 4.22
N ASN A 294 1.32 -1.58 4.86
CA ASN A 294 0.27 -2.52 5.23
C ASN A 294 -0.69 -2.67 4.05
N MET A 295 -0.67 -3.82 3.37
CA MET A 295 -1.56 -4.04 2.22
C MET A 295 -3.00 -4.25 2.70
N TYR A 296 -3.23 -5.18 3.64
CA TYR A 296 -4.59 -5.52 4.08
C TYR A 296 -4.70 -6.12 5.51
N SER A 297 -3.67 -6.05 6.34
CA SER A 297 -3.76 -6.44 7.75
C SER A 297 -4.63 -5.44 8.55
N ASP A 298 -5.75 -5.90 9.11
CA ASP A 298 -6.62 -5.11 9.98
C ASP A 298 -6.02 -4.96 11.39
N ARG A 299 -5.35 -6.01 11.88
CA ARG A 299 -4.60 -6.03 13.16
C ARG A 299 -3.59 -4.90 13.26
N SER A 300 -3.07 -4.45 12.10
CA SER A 300 -2.15 -3.33 12.01
C SER A 300 -0.83 -3.59 12.77
N ALA A 301 0.07 -2.61 12.78
CA ALA A 301 1.31 -2.69 13.55
C ALA A 301 1.53 -1.45 14.40
N ASN A 302 2.10 -1.61 15.61
CA ASN A 302 2.40 -0.50 16.51
C ASN A 302 3.90 -0.32 16.80
N SER A 303 4.77 -1.16 16.23
CA SER A 303 6.22 -1.04 16.41
C SER A 303 7.00 -1.62 15.23
N PHE A 304 8.18 -1.07 14.97
CA PHE A 304 9.17 -1.57 14.02
C PHE A 304 10.57 -1.45 14.63
N MET A 305 11.41 -2.47 14.45
CA MET A 305 12.76 -2.52 15.03
C MET A 305 13.79 -2.99 14.01
N VAL A 306 14.92 -2.30 13.96
CA VAL A 306 16.10 -2.70 13.19
C VAL A 306 17.24 -3.01 14.15
N PRO A 307 17.81 -4.23 14.14
CA PRO A 307 18.95 -4.54 14.98
C PRO A 307 20.21 -3.84 14.47
N PHE A 308 21.08 -3.40 15.39
CA PHE A 308 22.40 -2.87 15.04
C PHE A 308 23.47 -3.37 16.02
N PRO A 309 24.70 -3.64 15.57
CA PRO A 309 25.73 -4.28 16.39
C PRO A 309 26.27 -3.36 17.48
N ALA A 310 26.82 -3.96 18.54
CA ALA A 310 27.52 -3.21 19.57
C ALA A 310 28.76 -2.52 18.97
N GLY A 311 28.88 -1.21 19.17
CA GLY A 311 29.94 -0.38 18.58
C GLY A 311 29.50 0.44 17.36
N ALA A 312 28.33 0.13 16.77
CA ALA A 312 27.67 1.04 15.85
C ALA A 312 27.07 2.24 16.61
N THR A 313 27.02 3.39 15.97
CA THR A 313 26.45 4.63 16.48
C THR A 313 25.46 5.17 15.45
N ILE A 314 24.22 5.36 15.88
CA ILE A 314 23.21 6.09 15.14
C ILE A 314 23.55 7.58 15.21
N LEU A 315 23.74 8.21 14.04
CA LEU A 315 24.13 9.61 13.91
C LEU A 315 22.90 10.52 13.76
N SER A 316 21.85 10.00 13.12
CA SER A 316 20.56 10.64 12.94
C SER A 316 19.51 9.56 12.69
N HIS A 317 18.25 9.87 13.00
CA HIS A 317 17.12 9.02 12.67
C HIS A 317 15.89 9.87 12.36
N GLY A 318 14.87 9.26 11.75
CA GLY A 318 13.58 9.90 11.56
C GLY A 318 12.48 8.90 11.27
N PHE A 319 11.29 9.45 11.11
CA PHE A 319 10.03 8.75 10.93
C PHE A 319 9.15 9.59 10.01
N HIS A 320 8.34 8.92 9.19
CA HIS A 320 7.28 9.56 8.42
C HIS A 320 6.06 8.65 8.36
N ASP A 321 4.89 9.23 8.58
CA ASP A 321 3.58 8.59 8.52
C ASP A 321 2.63 9.35 7.58
N ILE A 322 1.36 8.97 7.57
CA ILE A 322 0.33 9.72 6.86
C ILE A 322 -0.39 10.71 7.79
N THR A 323 -0.88 11.81 7.23
CA THR A 323 -1.76 12.73 7.96
C THR A 323 -3.21 12.24 7.88
N TRP A 324 -3.77 11.81 9.01
CA TRP A 324 -5.20 11.54 9.14
C TRP A 324 -6.01 12.82 8.96
N HIS A 325 -7.09 12.76 8.18
CA HIS A 325 -7.86 13.96 7.83
C HIS A 325 -9.37 13.71 7.82
N SER A 326 -10.13 14.81 7.66
CA SER A 326 -11.59 14.77 7.49
C SER A 326 -12.37 14.10 8.63
N GLY A 327 -11.76 13.98 9.81
CA GLY A 327 -12.38 13.40 10.99
C GLY A 327 -12.17 11.89 11.14
N GLU A 328 -11.17 11.29 10.47
CA GLU A 328 -10.65 10.00 10.91
C GLU A 328 -10.28 10.05 12.40
N PRO A 329 -10.54 8.99 13.18
CA PRO A 329 -10.43 9.03 14.64
C PRO A 329 -8.99 8.88 15.13
N HIS A 330 -8.09 8.42 14.26
CA HIS A 330 -6.73 8.05 14.63
C HIS A 330 -5.84 9.26 14.94
N SER A 331 -5.02 9.10 15.97
CA SER A 331 -3.95 10.03 16.34
C SER A 331 -2.91 10.12 15.23
N GLY A 332 -2.50 11.34 14.89
CA GLY A 332 -1.33 11.61 14.04
C GLY A 332 -0.06 11.88 14.86
N THR A 333 0.08 11.27 16.05
CA THR A 333 1.28 11.42 16.86
C THR A 333 2.36 10.47 16.36
N ASP A 334 3.53 11.02 16.02
CA ASP A 334 4.69 10.27 15.54
C ASP A 334 5.14 9.16 16.51
N TRP A 335 5.65 8.07 15.92
CA TRP A 335 6.21 6.96 16.68
C TRP A 335 7.47 7.39 17.42
N GLN A 336 7.55 7.02 18.70
CA GLN A 336 8.67 7.35 19.55
C GLN A 336 9.85 6.42 19.25
N VAL A 337 11.04 7.01 19.18
CA VAL A 337 12.29 6.29 18.89
C VAL A 337 12.99 5.90 20.19
N THR A 338 13.42 4.64 20.30
CA THR A 338 14.27 4.14 21.38
C THR A 338 15.47 3.41 20.78
N GLU A 339 16.67 3.82 21.20
CA GLU A 339 17.92 3.18 20.80
C GLU A 339 18.50 2.35 21.94
N VAL A 340 18.82 1.09 21.66
CA VAL A 340 19.47 0.20 22.61
C VAL A 340 20.74 -0.36 21.95
N PRO A 341 21.93 0.14 22.30
CA PRO A 341 23.19 -0.29 21.68
C PRO A 341 23.40 -1.82 21.75
N GLY A 342 23.71 -2.41 20.59
CA GLY A 342 23.88 -3.87 20.46
C GLY A 342 22.58 -4.67 20.44
N VAL A 343 21.42 -4.01 20.46
CA VAL A 343 20.09 -4.63 20.38
C VAL A 343 19.34 -4.10 19.16
N GLY A 344 19.16 -2.78 19.04
CA GLY A 344 18.50 -2.16 17.89
C GLY A 344 17.93 -0.78 18.13
N ILE A 345 17.46 -0.16 17.05
CA ILE A 345 16.66 1.07 17.04
C ILE A 345 15.20 0.69 16.81
N THR A 346 14.31 1.19 17.66
CA THR A 346 12.88 0.86 17.65
C THR A 346 12.06 2.13 17.51
N TRP A 347 11.07 2.10 16.62
CA TRP A 347 9.98 3.08 16.57
C TRP A 347 8.73 2.41 17.09
N ALA A 348 8.00 3.05 17.99
CA ALA A 348 6.74 2.51 18.50
C ALA A 348 5.72 3.60 18.83
N THR A 349 4.44 3.25 18.69
CA THR A 349 3.31 3.98 19.25
C THR A 349 2.67 3.18 20.38
N GLU A 350 1.62 3.72 20.99
CA GLU A 350 0.87 3.05 22.04
C GLU A 350 0.29 1.72 21.54
N SER A 351 0.16 0.73 22.43
CA SER A 351 -0.53 -0.52 22.09
C SER A 351 -2.03 -0.28 21.90
N PHE A 352 -2.69 -1.12 21.10
CA PHE A 352 -4.15 -1.08 20.92
C PHE A 352 -4.93 -1.09 22.25
N ALA A 353 -4.50 -1.89 23.23
CA ALA A 353 -5.15 -1.96 24.55
C ALA A 353 -5.05 -0.66 25.37
N ALA A 354 -4.08 0.21 25.07
CA ALA A 354 -3.92 1.50 25.72
C ALA A 354 -4.68 2.60 24.97
N ASN A 355 -4.64 2.55 23.64
CA ASN A 355 -5.28 3.51 22.75
C ASN A 355 -5.61 2.84 21.40
N GLU A 356 -6.89 2.57 21.17
CA GLU A 356 -7.38 1.96 19.91
C GLU A 356 -7.16 2.89 18.71
N ASP A 357 -7.09 4.20 18.97
CA ASP A 357 -6.83 5.27 18.02
C ASP A 357 -5.36 5.71 18.02
N ALA A 358 -4.44 4.92 18.58
CA ALA A 358 -3.00 5.14 18.42
C ALA A 358 -2.64 5.22 16.93
N ASN A 359 -1.48 5.80 16.61
CA ASN A 359 -1.04 5.96 15.23
C ASN A 359 -0.52 4.63 14.64
N ALA A 360 -1.24 3.53 14.77
CA ALA A 360 -0.85 2.24 14.22
C ALA A 360 -0.77 2.28 12.68
N LEU A 361 0.16 1.52 12.12
CA LEU A 361 0.32 1.30 10.69
C LEU A 361 -0.86 0.47 10.16
N ARG A 362 -1.89 1.15 9.68
CA ARG A 362 -3.17 0.59 9.22
C ARG A 362 -3.17 0.29 7.73
N TRP A 363 -4.13 -0.52 7.28
CA TRP A 363 -4.21 -0.98 5.90
C TRP A 363 -4.20 0.18 4.88
N SER A 364 -3.61 -0.10 3.72
CA SER A 364 -3.38 0.86 2.64
C SER A 364 -2.58 2.10 3.06
N THR A 365 -1.81 2.00 4.14
CA THR A 365 -0.86 3.03 4.57
C THR A 365 0.57 2.51 4.65
N MET A 366 1.56 3.40 4.48
CA MET A 366 2.98 3.08 4.60
C MET A 366 3.68 4.08 5.51
N TYR A 367 4.51 3.56 6.42
CA TYR A 367 5.39 4.37 7.24
C TYR A 367 6.85 4.17 6.82
N ASN A 368 7.63 5.24 6.93
CA ASN A 368 9.06 5.21 6.71
C ASN A 368 9.82 5.29 8.03
N PHE A 369 10.90 4.52 8.12
CA PHE A 369 11.83 4.49 9.24
C PHE A 369 13.23 4.60 8.66
N TYR A 370 14.02 5.57 9.11
CA TYR A 370 15.33 5.80 8.50
C TYR A 370 16.33 6.30 9.51
N PHE A 371 17.60 6.00 9.26
CA PHE A 371 18.69 6.44 10.11
C PHE A 371 20.03 6.44 9.34
N THR A 372 20.96 7.26 9.82
CA THR A 372 22.36 7.22 9.40
C THR A 372 23.18 6.56 10.49
N CYS A 373 24.03 5.60 10.13
CA CYS A 373 24.89 4.86 11.07
C CYS A 373 26.34 4.81 10.57
N ASN A 374 27.30 4.76 11.50
CA ASN A 374 28.73 4.62 11.19
C ASN A 374 29.18 3.14 10.96
N ALA A 375 28.24 2.27 10.59
CA ALA A 375 28.51 0.85 10.36
C ALA A 375 27.84 0.41 9.05
N PRO A 376 28.51 -0.45 8.26
CA PRO A 376 27.93 -1.03 7.05
C PRO A 376 26.85 -2.08 7.37
N PRO A 377 25.99 -2.44 6.39
CA PRO A 377 24.91 -3.41 6.55
C PRO A 377 25.34 -4.80 7.00
#